data_AF-A0A5J4XZ75-F1
#
_entry.id   AF-A0A5J4XZ75-F1
#
_cell.length_a   1.000
_cell.length_b   1.000
_cell.length_c   1.000
_cell.angle_alpha   90.00
_cell.angle_beta   90.00
_cell.angle_gamma   90.00
#
_symmetry.space_group_name_H-M   'P 1'
#
loop_
_entity.id
_entity.type
_entity.pdbx_description
1 polymer ?
#
loop_
_entity_poly.entity_id
_entity_poly.type
_entity_poly.pdbx_seq_one_letter_code
_entity_poly.pdbx_strand_id
1 'polypeptide(L)'
;MFIIAGLLEWRYYTASEQMDNSARRSAFSRSDLNSLYARSQSPPLDLGELHKSFRKAFPEPVNVSLSTGLVPHRATGQTALKRIAGDGSGKELTKYLEKTLSSLAELSGLDKVTVYISQDGQDMAVKDVIHKFEEGPLAPPKTRRFEHWQRERLPQLGHDQASMQTLIPGHAWLSQHYKWALDQAFLQKGHSHVIIVEDDMLFSPDFLHFFAATAVLLEQDPSLWCISTWNDNGLKTFDWDPMRMMRTSYFPGLGWMMRHELWLEIGPHWPKQSWDHWMRLNTTAKGRECVYPEVNRNYNIGEKGVNMNSQVFKQYLTQMSFNQELIMDYGDLSYLLEAEYEQQLVALSQDAELMSLPIGTRSLSQGKVYLALYTAESYPRTARKLGIWPFPRGHHHFVTKLPVKGAMLLLADQRFCPLLPEQHSMKPRKGLRAFPAAQHESCYAACRNQEMECNSHEFWFINSCEELSKHFPCEQGCAVELGNDVPNYV
;
A
#
# COMPACT_ATOMS: atom_id res chain seq x y z
N MET A 1 -11.11 -5.76 15.03
CA MET A 1 -10.02 -6.39 14.27
C MET A 1 -10.09 -7.88 14.44
N PHE A 2 -10.54 -8.55 13.39
CA PHE A 2 -10.65 -9.99 13.28
C PHE A 2 -9.94 -10.37 11.99
N ILE A 3 -9.25 -11.50 12.01
CA ILE A 3 -8.67 -12.04 10.79
C ILE A 3 -9.64 -13.06 10.26
N ILE A 4 -10.16 -12.82 9.05
CA ILE A 4 -10.80 -13.87 8.26
C ILE A 4 -9.71 -14.54 7.45
N ALA A 5 -9.41 -15.80 7.75
CA ALA A 5 -8.34 -16.56 7.09
C ALA A 5 -8.87 -17.72 6.26
N GLY A 6 -8.20 -17.99 5.13
CA GLY A 6 -8.04 -19.35 4.58
C GLY A 6 -8.10 -19.52 3.06
N LEU A 7 -7.18 -20.34 2.52
CA LEU A 7 -7.37 -21.16 1.31
C LEU A 7 -6.32 -22.30 1.25
N LEU A 8 -6.73 -23.50 0.81
CA LEU A 8 -5.87 -24.70 0.78
C LEU A 8 -5.91 -25.35 -0.60
N GLU A 9 -4.73 -25.59 -1.18
CA GLU A 9 -4.48 -26.27 -2.47
C GLU A 9 -5.53 -26.02 -3.58
N TRP A 10 -5.25 -25.05 -4.45
CA TRP A 10 -5.64 -25.23 -5.85
C TRP A 10 -4.75 -26.31 -6.45
N ARG A 11 -5.28 -27.53 -6.63
CA ARG A 11 -4.75 -28.45 -7.64
C ARG A 11 -5.08 -27.90 -9.01
N TYR A 12 -4.35 -26.88 -9.43
CA TYR A 12 -4.36 -26.46 -10.81
C TYR A 12 -3.50 -27.40 -11.63
N TYR A 13 -4.04 -27.77 -12.78
CA TYR A 13 -3.32 -28.52 -13.79
C TYR A 13 -2.10 -27.68 -14.22
N THR A 14 -0.97 -28.36 -14.44
CA THR A 14 0.32 -27.71 -14.69
C THR A 14 0.25 -26.74 -15.86
N ALA A 15 1.13 -25.74 -15.87
CA ALA A 15 1.19 -24.69 -16.91
C ALA A 15 1.20 -25.21 -18.37
N SER A 16 1.56 -26.47 -18.60
CA SER A 16 1.40 -27.18 -19.87
C SER A 16 -0.02 -27.14 -20.46
N GLU A 17 -1.07 -27.12 -19.64
CA GLU A 17 -2.47 -27.13 -20.14
C GLU A 17 -3.01 -25.74 -20.49
N GLN A 18 -2.47 -24.66 -19.92
CA GLN A 18 -2.86 -23.29 -20.28
C GLN A 18 -2.30 -22.86 -21.64
N MET A 19 -1.11 -23.36 -22.03
CA MET A 19 -0.51 -23.04 -23.33
C MET A 19 -1.31 -23.58 -24.55
N ASP A 20 -2.02 -24.71 -24.42
CA ASP A 20 -2.81 -25.28 -25.54
C ASP A 20 -4.11 -24.49 -25.82
N ASN A 21 -4.58 -23.68 -24.86
CA ASN A 21 -5.77 -22.85 -25.03
C ASN A 21 -5.49 -21.47 -25.65
N SER A 22 -4.32 -20.86 -25.39
CA SER A 22 -3.95 -19.56 -25.98
C SER A 22 -3.65 -19.69 -27.48
N ALA A 23 -3.01 -20.79 -27.89
CA ALA A 23 -2.68 -21.11 -29.28
C ALA A 23 -3.90 -21.21 -30.23
N ARG A 24 -5.13 -21.37 -29.70
CA ARG A 24 -6.36 -21.56 -30.49
C ARG A 24 -7.16 -20.28 -30.74
N ARG A 25 -6.76 -19.11 -30.19
CA ARG A 25 -7.57 -17.87 -30.25
C ARG A 25 -6.99 -16.73 -31.09
N SER A 26 -5.77 -16.84 -31.64
CA SER A 26 -5.08 -15.76 -32.36
C SER A 26 -5.12 -15.91 -33.89
N ALA A 27 -6.30 -15.74 -34.49
CA ALA A 27 -6.45 -15.76 -35.96
C ALA A 27 -7.51 -14.77 -36.50
N PHE A 28 -7.24 -13.46 -36.40
CA PHE A 28 -7.92 -12.43 -37.23
C PHE A 28 -6.95 -11.31 -37.65
N SER A 29 -7.24 -10.68 -38.80
CA SER A 29 -6.25 -10.03 -39.66
C SER A 29 -6.13 -8.50 -39.53
N ARG A 30 -4.94 -7.99 -39.87
CA ARG A 30 -4.65 -6.56 -40.08
C ARG A 30 -5.36 -6.00 -41.32
N SER A 31 -6.39 -5.18 -41.13
CA SER A 31 -6.79 -4.13 -42.07
C SER A 31 -7.68 -3.12 -41.36
N ASP A 32 -7.27 -1.85 -41.35
CA ASP A 32 -8.09 -0.61 -41.28
C ASP A 32 -7.34 0.52 -40.55
N LEU A 33 -6.31 1.04 -41.24
CA LEU A 33 -5.67 2.32 -40.95
C LEU A 33 -5.62 3.12 -42.25
N ASN A 34 -6.58 4.04 -42.47
CA ASN A 34 -6.40 5.30 -43.22
C ASN A 34 -7.71 6.12 -43.36
N SER A 35 -7.54 7.45 -43.48
CA SER A 35 -8.56 8.53 -43.59
C SER A 35 -9.09 9.03 -42.23
N LEU A 36 -9.23 10.34 -41.96
CA LEU A 36 -9.49 11.48 -42.85
C LEU A 36 -8.57 12.72 -42.60
N TYR A 37 -8.55 13.63 -43.58
CA TYR A 37 -7.68 14.82 -43.68
C TYR A 37 -8.42 16.15 -43.37
N ALA A 38 -7.63 17.16 -42.97
CA ALA A 38 -7.75 18.61 -43.32
C ALA A 38 -8.65 19.61 -42.55
N ARG A 39 -7.95 20.57 -41.90
CA ARG A 39 -8.07 22.06 -41.94
C ARG A 39 -9.32 22.80 -41.38
N SER A 40 -9.07 23.74 -40.45
CA SER A 40 -9.57 25.13 -40.50
C SER A 40 -8.79 26.10 -39.57
N GLN A 41 -8.92 27.41 -39.81
CA GLN A 41 -8.23 28.55 -39.14
C GLN A 41 -9.20 29.76 -39.10
N SER A 42 -9.09 30.82 -38.28
CA SER A 42 -8.08 31.30 -37.31
C SER A 42 -8.81 31.62 -35.97
N PRO A 43 -8.68 32.75 -35.20
CA PRO A 43 -7.74 33.91 -35.12
C PRO A 43 -7.01 34.02 -33.73
N PRO A 44 -6.25 35.08 -33.38
CA PRO A 44 -5.51 35.17 -32.11
C PRO A 44 -6.27 35.90 -30.98
N LEU A 45 -5.83 35.70 -29.73
CA LEU A 45 -6.36 36.34 -28.52
C LEU A 45 -5.34 37.29 -27.85
N ASP A 46 -5.86 38.37 -27.26
CA ASP A 46 -5.12 39.51 -26.74
C ASP A 46 -4.40 39.23 -25.40
N LEU A 47 -3.13 39.59 -25.32
CA LEU A 47 -2.26 39.43 -24.14
C LEU A 47 -2.44 40.55 -23.07
N GLY A 48 -3.22 41.60 -23.37
CA GLY A 48 -3.40 42.75 -22.49
C GLY A 48 -4.24 42.49 -21.22
N GLU A 49 -5.25 41.61 -21.28
CA GLU A 49 -6.16 41.34 -20.15
C GLU A 49 -5.58 40.40 -19.09
N LEU A 50 -4.73 39.43 -19.49
CA LEU A 50 -4.17 38.44 -18.56
C LEU A 50 -3.35 39.06 -17.42
N HIS A 51 -2.72 40.21 -17.67
CA HIS A 51 -1.80 40.86 -16.73
C HIS A 51 -2.51 41.56 -15.55
N LYS A 52 -3.79 41.91 -15.68
CA LYS A 52 -4.56 42.60 -14.62
C LYS A 52 -5.17 41.65 -13.59
N SER A 53 -5.52 40.41 -13.99
CA SER A 53 -6.06 39.41 -13.08
C SER A 53 -4.99 38.76 -12.19
N PHE A 54 -3.74 38.71 -12.63
CA PHE A 54 -2.65 38.03 -11.91
C PHE A 54 -2.27 38.67 -10.56
N ARG A 55 -2.44 40.00 -10.40
CA ARG A 55 -2.08 40.71 -9.16
C ARG A 55 -3.16 40.71 -8.07
N LYS A 56 -4.34 40.13 -8.33
CA LYS A 56 -5.47 40.13 -7.37
C LYS A 56 -5.64 38.82 -6.59
N ALA A 57 -4.85 37.79 -6.91
CA ALA A 57 -5.01 36.42 -6.40
C ALA A 57 -3.98 35.98 -5.34
N PHE A 58 -2.97 36.82 -5.04
CA PHE A 58 -1.85 36.43 -4.16
C PHE A 58 -1.45 37.51 -3.14
N PRO A 59 -2.11 37.55 -1.97
CA PRO A 59 -1.56 38.17 -0.76
C PRO A 59 -0.88 37.11 0.14
N GLU A 60 0.46 37.18 0.22
CA GLU A 60 1.36 36.68 1.29
C GLU A 60 1.25 35.20 1.80
N PRO A 61 2.39 34.55 2.16
CA PRO A 61 2.40 33.13 2.51
C PRO A 61 1.95 32.84 3.95
N VAL A 62 0.98 31.94 4.10
CA VAL A 62 0.63 31.34 5.40
C VAL A 62 1.69 30.30 5.79
N ASN A 63 2.42 30.56 6.88
CA ASN A 63 3.30 29.59 7.51
C ASN A 63 2.49 28.40 8.05
N VAL A 64 2.60 27.24 7.39
CA VAL A 64 2.07 25.97 7.90
C VAL A 64 3.21 25.16 8.49
N SER A 65 3.21 25.03 9.81
CA SER A 65 4.11 24.12 10.53
C SER A 65 3.90 22.68 10.06
N LEU A 66 4.97 22.05 9.60
CA LEU A 66 4.98 20.65 9.17
C LEU A 66 5.39 19.76 10.35
N SER A 67 4.42 19.27 11.12
CA SER A 67 4.64 18.13 12.00
C SER A 67 4.46 16.83 11.20
N THR A 68 5.57 16.19 10.86
CA THR A 68 5.61 14.74 10.57
C THR A 68 5.10 13.95 11.79
N GLY A 69 4.64 12.71 11.56
CA GLY A 69 3.85 11.91 12.51
C GLY A 69 4.57 11.42 13.78
N LEU A 70 5.69 12.03 14.17
CA LEU A 70 6.48 11.69 15.37
C LEU A 70 6.73 12.94 16.23
N VAL A 71 5.64 13.53 16.74
CA VAL A 71 5.70 14.39 17.94
C VAL A 71 4.77 13.80 18.99
N PRO A 72 5.27 13.37 20.17
CA PRO A 72 4.43 12.90 21.26
C PRO A 72 3.70 14.08 21.91
N HIS A 73 2.59 14.50 21.31
CA HIS A 73 1.70 15.44 21.98
C HIS A 73 1.19 14.81 23.27
N ARG A 74 1.41 15.53 24.38
CA ARG A 74 0.97 15.17 25.74
C ARG A 74 -0.57 15.08 25.85
N ALA A 75 -1.15 14.02 25.31
CA ALA A 75 -2.41 13.50 25.80
C ALA A 75 -2.12 12.84 27.15
N THR A 76 -2.58 13.45 28.24
CA THR A 76 -2.45 12.90 29.59
C THR A 76 -3.03 11.47 29.61
N GLY A 77 -2.18 10.49 29.93
CA GLY A 77 -2.41 9.06 29.69
C GLY A 77 -3.58 8.40 30.44
N GLN A 78 -4.43 9.16 31.10
CA GLN A 78 -5.61 8.70 31.83
C GLN A 78 -6.93 8.95 31.09
N THR A 79 -6.95 9.83 30.08
CA THR A 79 -8.20 10.21 29.38
C THR A 79 -8.52 9.34 28.15
N ALA A 80 -7.49 8.76 27.51
CA ALA A 80 -7.67 7.88 26.35
C ALA A 80 -8.21 6.48 26.74
N LEU A 81 -7.70 5.90 27.84
CA LEU A 81 -8.11 4.58 28.32
C LEU A 81 -9.60 4.52 28.72
N LYS A 82 -10.19 5.62 29.21
CA LYS A 82 -11.62 5.70 29.54
C LYS A 82 -12.57 5.68 28.33
N ARG A 83 -12.09 5.86 27.09
CA ARG A 83 -12.92 5.77 25.87
C ARG A 83 -12.89 4.40 25.19
N ILE A 84 -11.94 3.54 25.52
CA ILE A 84 -11.86 2.17 24.98
C ILE A 84 -12.75 1.22 25.80
N ALA A 85 -12.92 1.49 27.10
CA ALA A 85 -13.62 0.63 28.06
C ALA A 85 -14.92 1.25 28.64
N GLY A 86 -15.78 1.85 27.80
CA GLY A 86 -17.03 2.48 28.25
C GLY A 86 -18.18 2.44 27.24
N ASP A 87 -19.05 1.42 27.38
CA ASP A 87 -20.48 1.31 26.99
C ASP A 87 -20.94 1.67 25.55
N GLY A 88 -20.08 2.21 24.69
CA GLY A 88 -20.40 2.63 23.32
C GLY A 88 -19.56 1.98 22.23
N SER A 89 -18.40 1.40 22.56
CA SER A 89 -17.46 0.84 21.58
C SER A 89 -17.91 -0.51 21.00
N GLY A 90 -18.42 -1.42 21.84
CA GLY A 90 -18.84 -2.76 21.40
C GLY A 90 -19.95 -2.75 20.34
N LYS A 91 -20.89 -1.81 20.43
CA LYS A 91 -22.05 -1.70 19.51
C LYS A 91 -21.69 -1.25 18.08
N GLU A 92 -20.62 -0.47 17.90
CA GLU A 92 -20.14 -0.13 16.56
C GLU A 92 -19.20 -1.23 16.00
N LEU A 93 -18.42 -1.90 16.86
CA LEU A 93 -17.57 -3.02 16.45
C LEU A 93 -18.39 -4.20 15.90
N THR A 94 -19.43 -4.63 16.61
CA THR A 94 -20.31 -5.73 16.17
C THR A 94 -21.03 -5.39 14.86
N LYS A 95 -21.39 -4.12 14.66
CA LYS A 95 -22.02 -3.61 13.44
C LYS A 95 -21.07 -3.54 12.23
N TYR A 96 -19.78 -3.31 12.44
CA TYR A 96 -18.78 -3.48 11.38
C TYR A 96 -18.62 -4.97 11.04
N LEU A 97 -18.42 -5.82 12.04
CA LEU A 97 -18.29 -7.27 11.85
C LEU A 97 -19.51 -7.88 11.14
N GLU A 98 -20.73 -7.52 11.53
CA GLU A 98 -21.96 -8.02 10.90
C GLU A 98 -22.07 -7.60 9.43
N LYS A 99 -21.66 -6.38 9.07
CA LYS A 99 -21.61 -5.93 7.67
C LYS A 99 -20.56 -6.67 6.87
N THR A 100 -19.37 -6.84 7.43
CA THR A 100 -18.26 -7.57 6.81
C THR A 100 -18.62 -9.03 6.56
N LEU A 101 -19.21 -9.71 7.54
CA LEU A 101 -19.67 -11.10 7.39
C LEU A 101 -20.88 -11.23 6.45
N SER A 102 -21.77 -10.22 6.39
CA SER A 102 -22.84 -10.17 5.39
C SER A 102 -22.27 -10.07 3.97
N SER A 103 -21.34 -9.15 3.74
CA SER A 103 -20.67 -8.99 2.45
C SER A 103 -19.82 -10.21 2.07
N LEU A 104 -19.19 -10.86 3.05
CA LEU A 104 -18.52 -12.15 2.82
C LEU A 104 -19.52 -13.22 2.35
N ALA A 105 -20.68 -13.33 3.02
CA ALA A 105 -21.71 -14.30 2.66
C ALA A 105 -22.34 -14.07 1.28
N GLU A 106 -22.17 -12.90 0.66
CA GLU A 106 -22.59 -12.65 -0.72
C GLU A 106 -21.61 -13.24 -1.75
N LEU A 107 -20.35 -13.51 -1.38
CA LEU A 107 -19.31 -13.98 -2.32
C LEU A 107 -19.58 -15.36 -2.91
N SER A 108 -19.17 -15.53 -4.17
CA SER A 108 -19.12 -16.83 -4.85
C SER A 108 -17.75 -17.50 -4.65
N GLY A 109 -17.70 -18.84 -4.69
CA GLY A 109 -16.46 -19.61 -4.49
C GLY A 109 -16.11 -19.91 -3.03
N LEU A 110 -16.90 -19.45 -2.05
CA LEU A 110 -16.71 -19.77 -0.63
C LEU A 110 -16.76 -21.29 -0.34
N ASP A 111 -17.46 -22.08 -1.15
CA ASP A 111 -17.51 -23.54 -1.13
C ASP A 111 -16.13 -24.20 -1.26
N LYS A 112 -15.13 -23.45 -1.77
CA LYS A 112 -13.74 -23.90 -1.96
C LYS A 112 -12.82 -23.48 -0.81
N VAL A 113 -13.23 -22.51 0.00
CA VAL A 113 -12.39 -21.90 1.04
C VAL A 113 -12.85 -22.30 2.44
N THR A 114 -11.89 -22.55 3.33
CA THR A 114 -12.18 -22.60 4.77
C THR A 114 -12.18 -21.17 5.30
N VAL A 115 -13.19 -20.80 6.08
CA VAL A 115 -13.33 -19.50 6.73
C VAL A 115 -13.01 -19.65 8.22
N TYR A 116 -11.90 -19.08 8.66
CA TYR A 116 -11.60 -18.90 10.08
C TYR A 116 -11.97 -17.49 10.51
N ILE A 117 -12.72 -17.31 11.59
CA ILE A 117 -12.85 -16.00 12.24
C ILE A 117 -11.99 -16.01 13.49
N SER A 118 -10.93 -15.21 13.54
CA SER A 118 -10.12 -15.06 14.74
C SER A 118 -10.55 -13.85 15.58
N GLN A 119 -11.10 -14.13 16.77
CA GLN A 119 -11.50 -13.13 17.78
C GLN A 119 -10.39 -12.92 18.82
N ASP A 120 -10.12 -11.66 19.18
CA ASP A 120 -9.16 -11.29 20.23
C ASP A 120 -9.86 -10.70 21.47
N GLY A 121 -9.78 -11.44 22.59
CA GLY A 121 -10.52 -11.13 23.82
C GLY A 121 -11.98 -11.61 23.80
N GLN A 122 -12.55 -11.81 24.99
CA GLN A 122 -13.78 -12.57 25.22
C GLN A 122 -15.08 -11.72 25.11
N ASP A 123 -15.19 -10.82 24.12
CA ASP A 123 -16.42 -10.05 23.91
C ASP A 123 -17.57 -10.97 23.45
N MET A 124 -18.63 -11.05 24.25
CA MET A 124 -19.76 -11.93 23.98
C MET A 124 -20.65 -11.44 22.84
N ALA A 125 -20.87 -10.13 22.71
CA ALA A 125 -21.73 -9.59 21.65
C ALA A 125 -21.11 -9.79 20.26
N VAL A 126 -19.77 -9.75 20.19
CA VAL A 126 -19.00 -10.21 19.03
C VAL A 126 -19.22 -11.70 18.77
N LYS A 127 -19.06 -12.55 19.79
CA LYS A 127 -19.19 -14.00 19.65
C LYS A 127 -20.59 -14.40 19.17
N ASP A 128 -21.63 -13.72 19.64
CA ASP A 128 -23.02 -13.91 19.22
C ASP A 128 -23.21 -13.59 17.73
N VAL A 129 -22.55 -12.53 17.22
CA VAL A 129 -22.52 -12.24 15.77
C VAL A 129 -21.81 -13.36 15.00
N ILE A 130 -20.64 -13.83 15.46
CA ILE A 130 -19.91 -14.91 14.78
C ILE A 130 -20.77 -16.19 14.70
N HIS A 131 -21.40 -16.58 15.82
CA HIS A 131 -22.27 -17.77 15.91
C HIS A 131 -23.47 -17.67 14.95
N LYS A 132 -24.11 -16.49 14.86
CA LYS A 132 -25.21 -16.22 13.92
C LYS A 132 -24.80 -16.48 12.46
N PHE A 133 -23.55 -16.21 12.08
CA PHE A 133 -23.05 -16.49 10.73
C PHE A 133 -22.58 -17.95 10.57
N GLU A 134 -21.99 -18.55 11.60
CA GLU A 134 -21.56 -19.95 11.65
C GLU A 134 -22.72 -20.94 11.45
N GLU A 135 -23.87 -20.70 12.11
CA GLU A 135 -25.09 -21.49 11.97
C GLU A 135 -25.97 -21.07 10.78
N GLY A 136 -25.62 -19.97 10.12
CA GLY A 136 -26.47 -19.26 9.17
C GLY A 136 -25.78 -18.98 7.83
N PRO A 137 -25.66 -17.71 7.39
CA PRO A 137 -25.18 -17.39 6.04
C PRO A 137 -23.78 -17.88 5.64
N LEU A 138 -22.95 -18.38 6.56
CA LEU A 138 -21.62 -18.94 6.27
C LEU A 138 -21.50 -20.43 6.63
N ALA A 139 -22.59 -21.07 7.09
CA ALA A 139 -22.64 -22.51 7.36
C ALA A 139 -22.33 -23.33 6.08
N PRO A 140 -21.61 -24.47 6.18
CA PRO A 140 -21.49 -25.41 5.08
C PRO A 140 -22.88 -25.86 4.57
N PRO A 141 -23.10 -25.95 3.24
CA PRO A 141 -22.09 -25.99 2.17
C PRO A 141 -21.69 -24.62 1.60
N LYS A 142 -22.16 -23.49 2.15
CA LYS A 142 -21.82 -22.16 1.62
C LYS A 142 -20.33 -21.85 1.78
N THR A 143 -19.71 -22.30 2.87
CA THR A 143 -18.26 -22.39 3.01
C THR A 143 -17.80 -23.85 2.92
N ARG A 144 -16.55 -24.11 2.52
CA ARG A 144 -15.96 -25.47 2.64
C ARG A 144 -15.98 -25.95 4.08
N ARG A 145 -15.69 -25.01 4.99
CA ARG A 145 -15.71 -25.15 6.45
C ARG A 145 -15.72 -23.76 7.07
N PHE A 146 -16.39 -23.62 8.20
CA PHE A 146 -16.28 -22.47 9.09
C PHE A 146 -15.65 -22.91 10.42
N GLU A 147 -14.87 -22.03 11.05
CA GLU A 147 -14.29 -22.24 12.39
C GLU A 147 -14.12 -20.88 13.11
N HIS A 148 -14.72 -20.73 14.30
CA HIS A 148 -14.39 -19.62 15.20
C HIS A 148 -13.16 -19.94 16.07
N TRP A 149 -12.16 -19.06 16.05
CA TRP A 149 -10.96 -19.12 16.89
C TRP A 149 -10.91 -17.98 17.91
N GLN A 150 -11.00 -18.31 19.20
CA GLN A 150 -10.93 -17.35 20.29
C GLN A 150 -9.52 -17.28 20.89
N ARG A 151 -8.86 -16.11 20.78
CA ARG A 151 -7.60 -15.79 21.48
C ARG A 151 -7.88 -15.08 22.81
N GLU A 152 -7.15 -15.46 23.85
CA GLU A 152 -7.13 -14.71 25.12
C GLU A 152 -6.05 -13.61 25.12
N ARG A 153 -6.38 -12.44 25.67
CA ARG A 153 -5.42 -11.32 25.83
C ARG A 153 -4.55 -11.51 27.07
N LEU A 154 -3.46 -12.25 26.91
CA LEU A 154 -2.42 -12.39 27.93
C LEU A 154 -1.48 -11.16 27.94
N PRO A 155 -1.26 -10.47 29.09
CA PRO A 155 -0.34 -9.33 29.17
C PRO A 155 1.13 -9.71 28.88
N GLN A 156 1.54 -9.60 27.61
CA GLN A 156 2.96 -9.66 27.24
C GLN A 156 3.73 -8.37 27.60
N LEU A 157 2.99 -7.28 27.83
CA LEU A 157 3.52 -6.04 28.39
C LEU A 157 3.62 -6.22 29.90
N GLY A 158 4.80 -6.62 30.40
CA GLY A 158 5.06 -6.67 31.84
C GLY A 158 4.81 -5.31 32.50
N HIS A 159 4.40 -5.29 33.77
CA HIS A 159 4.02 -4.05 34.46
C HIS A 159 5.10 -2.95 34.40
N ASP A 160 6.39 -3.33 34.36
CA ASP A 160 7.50 -2.39 34.20
C ASP A 160 7.73 -1.90 32.76
N GLN A 161 7.33 -2.66 31.71
CA GLN A 161 7.47 -2.20 30.32
C GLN A 161 6.44 -1.14 29.93
N ALA A 162 5.39 -0.94 30.73
CA ALA A 162 4.51 0.23 30.64
C ALA A 162 5.21 1.55 31.03
N SER A 163 6.40 1.49 31.66
CA SER A 163 7.24 2.68 31.91
C SER A 163 8.09 3.09 30.70
N MET A 164 8.29 2.19 29.72
CA MET A 164 8.89 2.54 28.43
C MET A 164 7.86 3.30 27.59
N GLN A 165 8.13 4.58 27.34
CA GLN A 165 7.23 5.53 26.66
C GLN A 165 6.88 5.20 25.19
N THR A 166 7.29 4.04 24.69
CA THR A 166 7.39 3.68 23.25
C THR A 166 6.41 2.60 22.78
N LEU A 167 5.71 1.90 23.69
CA LEU A 167 4.76 0.85 23.33
C LEU A 167 3.32 1.38 23.34
N ILE A 168 2.62 1.31 22.20
CA ILE A 168 1.21 1.68 22.07
C ILE A 168 0.37 0.42 22.28
N PRO A 169 -0.39 0.26 23.39
CA PRO A 169 -0.98 -1.02 23.74
C PRO A 169 -1.89 -1.62 22.66
N GLY A 170 -2.66 -0.80 21.95
CA GLY A 170 -3.53 -1.27 20.86
C GLY A 170 -2.76 -1.91 19.69
N HIS A 171 -1.62 -1.33 19.31
CA HIS A 171 -0.77 -1.88 18.25
C HIS A 171 -0.09 -3.17 18.69
N ALA A 172 0.27 -3.26 19.98
CA ALA A 172 0.85 -4.46 20.55
C ALA A 172 -0.15 -5.62 20.60
N TRP A 173 -1.39 -5.37 21.04
CA TRP A 173 -2.46 -6.37 21.01
C TRP A 173 -2.73 -6.87 19.60
N LEU A 174 -2.81 -5.95 18.63
CA LEU A 174 -3.04 -6.27 17.23
C LEU A 174 -1.92 -7.14 16.65
N SER A 175 -0.65 -6.76 16.86
CA SER A 175 0.48 -7.53 16.34
C SER A 175 0.50 -8.96 16.87
N GLN A 176 0.26 -9.14 18.17
CA GLN A 176 0.20 -10.48 18.77
C GLN A 176 -1.00 -11.30 18.28
N HIS A 177 -2.14 -10.66 18.00
CA HIS A 177 -3.31 -11.33 17.44
C HIS A 177 -3.05 -11.82 16.02
N TYR A 178 -2.46 -10.97 15.16
CA TYR A 178 -1.98 -11.37 13.83
C TYR A 178 -1.04 -12.56 13.91
N LYS A 179 -0.02 -12.50 14.78
CA LYS A 179 0.92 -13.61 14.94
C LYS A 179 0.22 -14.91 15.33
N TRP A 180 -0.66 -14.86 16.32
CA TRP A 180 -1.37 -16.04 16.80
C TRP A 180 -2.27 -16.65 15.73
N ALA A 181 -3.05 -15.84 15.01
CA ALA A 181 -3.93 -16.33 13.95
C ALA A 181 -3.15 -16.92 12.77
N LEU A 182 -2.02 -16.31 12.39
CA LEU A 182 -1.14 -16.82 11.33
C LEU A 182 -0.39 -18.08 11.76
N ASP A 183 0.05 -18.19 13.02
CA ASP A 183 0.58 -19.45 13.58
C ASP A 183 -0.48 -20.57 13.55
N GLN A 184 -1.75 -20.28 13.85
CA GLN A 184 -2.83 -21.27 13.71
C GLN A 184 -3.01 -21.69 12.23
N ALA A 185 -3.16 -20.72 11.32
CA ALA A 185 -3.43 -21.01 9.91
C ALA A 185 -2.27 -21.75 9.22
N PHE A 186 -1.04 -21.29 9.39
CA PHE A 186 0.12 -21.88 8.72
C PHE A 186 0.66 -23.10 9.47
N LEU A 187 0.94 -22.99 10.77
CA LEU A 187 1.65 -24.05 11.50
C LEU A 187 0.75 -25.16 12.04
N GLN A 188 -0.50 -24.85 12.42
CA GLN A 188 -1.44 -25.84 12.97
C GLN A 188 -2.39 -26.44 11.93
N LYS A 189 -2.79 -25.64 10.92
CA LYS A 189 -3.72 -26.08 9.87
C LYS A 189 -3.03 -26.41 8.54
N GLY A 190 -1.77 -26.02 8.35
CA GLY A 190 -0.97 -26.39 7.17
C GLY A 190 -1.46 -25.76 5.86
N HIS A 191 -2.05 -24.55 5.90
CA HIS A 191 -2.48 -23.90 4.65
C HIS A 191 -1.28 -23.43 3.82
N SER A 192 -1.28 -23.73 2.52
CA SER A 192 -0.28 -23.22 1.57
C SER A 192 -0.34 -21.70 1.42
N HIS A 193 -1.55 -21.14 1.49
CA HIS A 193 -1.87 -19.75 1.23
C HIS A 193 -2.86 -19.25 2.29
N VAL A 194 -2.75 -18.01 2.72
CA VAL A 194 -3.76 -17.39 3.59
C VAL A 194 -4.09 -16.02 3.03
N ILE A 195 -5.39 -15.78 2.78
CA ILE A 195 -5.97 -14.45 2.62
C ILE A 195 -6.26 -13.91 4.03
N ILE A 196 -5.95 -12.64 4.27
CA ILE A 196 -6.14 -11.90 5.53
C ILE A 196 -6.96 -10.65 5.23
N VAL A 197 -8.13 -10.54 5.85
CA VAL A 197 -8.99 -9.34 5.85
C VAL A 197 -9.38 -8.96 7.27
N GLU A 198 -9.78 -7.71 7.44
CA GLU A 198 -10.18 -7.10 8.71
C GLU A 198 -11.72 -7.00 8.81
N ASP A 199 -12.25 -6.65 9.98
CA ASP A 199 -13.68 -6.67 10.31
C ASP A 199 -14.46 -5.43 9.89
N ASP A 200 -13.82 -4.48 9.27
CA ASP A 200 -14.36 -3.22 8.80
C ASP A 200 -14.24 -3.08 7.27
N MET A 201 -14.44 -4.18 6.55
CA MET A 201 -14.29 -4.28 5.09
C MET A 201 -15.56 -4.81 4.42
N LEU A 202 -15.98 -4.17 3.33
CA LEU A 202 -16.89 -4.77 2.35
C LEU A 202 -16.06 -5.37 1.20
N PHE A 203 -16.51 -6.47 0.62
CA PHE A 203 -15.82 -7.21 -0.45
C PHE A 203 -16.52 -7.03 -1.79
N SER A 204 -15.75 -6.92 -2.87
CA SER A 204 -16.31 -6.89 -4.23
C SER A 204 -16.79 -8.29 -4.64
N PRO A 205 -17.74 -8.41 -5.59
CA PRO A 205 -18.30 -9.72 -5.98
C PRO A 205 -17.26 -10.73 -6.48
N ASP A 206 -16.15 -10.23 -7.01
CA ASP A 206 -15.02 -10.98 -7.57
C ASP A 206 -13.86 -11.23 -6.60
N PHE A 207 -13.97 -10.84 -5.32
CA PHE A 207 -12.86 -10.84 -4.35
C PHE A 207 -12.10 -12.18 -4.26
N LEU A 208 -12.80 -13.32 -4.23
CA LEU A 208 -12.17 -14.64 -4.21
C LEU A 208 -11.63 -15.09 -5.58
N HIS A 209 -12.26 -14.65 -6.68
CA HIS A 209 -11.77 -14.93 -8.04
C HIS A 209 -10.49 -14.16 -8.33
N PHE A 210 -10.37 -12.92 -7.85
CA PHE A 210 -9.14 -12.12 -7.91
C PHE A 210 -7.96 -12.85 -7.25
N PHE A 211 -8.12 -13.35 -6.03
CA PHE A 211 -7.06 -14.12 -5.37
C PHE A 211 -6.78 -15.46 -6.05
N ALA A 212 -7.81 -16.18 -6.51
CA ALA A 212 -7.62 -17.45 -7.22
C ALA A 212 -6.81 -17.28 -8.52
N ALA A 213 -7.11 -16.23 -9.30
CA ALA A 213 -6.39 -15.93 -10.54
C ALA A 213 -4.94 -15.46 -10.30
N THR A 214 -4.70 -14.71 -9.22
CA THR A 214 -3.38 -14.11 -8.94
C THR A 214 -2.45 -14.97 -8.08
N ALA A 215 -2.96 -16.02 -7.39
CA ALA A 215 -2.16 -16.86 -6.50
C ALA A 215 -0.91 -17.46 -7.17
N VAL A 216 -1.05 -17.87 -8.45
CA VAL A 216 0.05 -18.46 -9.23
C VAL A 216 1.26 -17.52 -9.40
N LEU A 217 1.06 -16.20 -9.33
CA LEU A 217 2.15 -15.23 -9.41
C LEU A 217 3.10 -15.32 -8.22
N LEU A 218 2.58 -15.64 -7.01
CA LEU A 218 3.41 -15.87 -5.82
C LEU A 218 4.26 -17.15 -5.93
N GLU A 219 3.88 -18.10 -6.80
CA GLU A 219 4.63 -19.32 -7.05
C GLU A 219 5.67 -19.15 -8.16
N GLN A 220 5.31 -18.39 -9.21
CA GLN A 220 6.17 -18.16 -10.38
C GLN A 220 7.25 -17.10 -10.14
N ASP A 221 6.96 -16.05 -9.37
CA ASP A 221 7.84 -14.91 -9.19
C ASP A 221 8.31 -14.75 -7.72
N PRO A 222 9.57 -15.10 -7.39
CA PRO A 222 10.09 -14.95 -6.02
C PRO A 222 10.36 -13.49 -5.62
N SER A 223 10.30 -12.53 -6.56
CA SER A 223 10.28 -11.10 -6.22
C SER A 223 8.94 -10.66 -5.63
N LEU A 224 7.89 -11.48 -5.75
CA LEU A 224 6.59 -11.22 -5.11
C LEU A 224 6.51 -11.88 -3.72
N TRP A 225 5.87 -11.18 -2.79
CA TRP A 225 5.64 -11.68 -1.43
C TRP A 225 4.21 -11.52 -0.91
N CYS A 226 3.39 -10.67 -1.53
CA CYS A 226 1.95 -10.65 -1.27
C CYS A 226 1.11 -10.32 -2.51
N ILE A 227 -0.17 -10.68 -2.48
CA ILE A 227 -1.19 -10.05 -3.31
C ILE A 227 -2.04 -9.18 -2.40
N SER A 228 -2.37 -7.95 -2.75
CA SER A 228 -3.32 -7.09 -2.03
C SER A 228 -4.51 -6.75 -2.89
N THR A 229 -5.65 -6.47 -2.26
CA THR A 229 -6.87 -5.97 -2.91
C THR A 229 -7.01 -4.46 -2.85
N TRP A 230 -5.95 -3.76 -2.39
CA TRP A 230 -5.95 -2.33 -2.10
C TRP A 230 -4.90 -1.55 -2.89
N ASN A 231 -5.39 -0.56 -3.64
CA ASN A 231 -4.64 0.52 -4.27
C ASN A 231 -4.70 1.75 -3.36
N ASP A 232 -3.58 2.11 -2.73
CA ASP A 232 -3.45 3.33 -1.94
C ASP A 232 -3.83 4.61 -2.70
N ASN A 233 -3.65 4.63 -4.02
CA ASN A 233 -4.00 5.75 -4.90
C ASN A 233 -5.26 5.50 -5.72
N GLY A 234 -6.07 4.49 -5.37
CA GLY A 234 -7.25 3.99 -6.10
C GLY A 234 -8.44 4.96 -6.20
N LEU A 235 -8.20 6.27 -6.17
CA LEU A 235 -9.20 7.34 -6.17
C LEU A 235 -10.03 7.37 -7.45
N LYS A 236 -11.33 7.64 -7.33
CA LYS A 236 -12.30 7.79 -8.45
C LYS A 236 -11.99 8.93 -9.44
N THR A 237 -10.91 9.69 -9.26
CA THR A 237 -10.49 10.76 -10.19
C THR A 237 -9.56 10.29 -11.30
N PHE A 238 -9.14 9.03 -11.26
CA PHE A 238 -8.27 8.38 -12.22
C PHE A 238 -9.06 7.35 -13.03
N ASP A 239 -8.60 7.08 -14.26
CA ASP A 239 -9.27 6.18 -15.19
C ASP A 239 -8.78 4.74 -14.97
N TRP A 240 -9.07 4.18 -13.79
CA TRP A 240 -8.68 2.83 -13.41
C TRP A 240 -9.50 1.77 -14.17
N ASP A 241 -8.82 0.74 -14.66
CA ASP A 241 -9.43 -0.41 -15.34
C ASP A 241 -9.65 -1.56 -14.33
N PRO A 242 -10.89 -2.02 -14.07
CA PRO A 242 -11.12 -3.10 -13.11
C PRO A 242 -10.44 -4.41 -13.52
N MET A 243 -10.12 -4.64 -14.81
CA MET A 243 -9.42 -5.84 -15.27
C MET A 243 -7.91 -5.85 -14.97
N ARG A 244 -7.33 -4.71 -14.54
CA ARG A 244 -5.86 -4.55 -14.43
C ARG A 244 -5.34 -4.61 -13.01
N MET A 245 -4.07 -4.97 -12.93
CA MET A 245 -3.26 -4.94 -11.73
C MET A 245 -1.91 -4.23 -11.99
N MET A 246 -1.22 -3.93 -10.90
CA MET A 246 0.09 -3.28 -10.87
C MET A 246 0.98 -3.96 -9.80
N ARG A 247 2.28 -3.71 -9.87
CA ARG A 247 3.25 -4.08 -8.82
C ARG A 247 3.53 -2.89 -7.89
N THR A 248 3.73 -3.15 -6.60
CA THR A 248 4.10 -2.14 -5.60
C THR A 248 5.17 -2.64 -4.63
N SER A 249 6.23 -1.86 -4.46
CA SER A 249 7.26 -2.05 -3.43
C SER A 249 6.80 -1.56 -2.04
N TYR A 250 5.66 -0.86 -1.97
CA TYR A 250 4.99 -0.51 -0.72
C TYR A 250 3.95 -1.58 -0.35
N PHE A 251 4.11 -2.24 0.81
CA PHE A 251 3.13 -3.21 1.33
C PHE A 251 1.79 -2.52 1.70
N PRO A 252 0.68 -2.79 0.99
CA PRO A 252 -0.58 -2.08 1.23
C PRO A 252 -1.34 -2.65 2.44
N GLY A 253 -1.29 -3.98 2.62
CA GLY A 253 -2.17 -4.70 3.55
C GLY A 253 -3.61 -4.75 3.02
N LEU A 254 -4.58 -4.41 3.89
CA LEU A 254 -6.00 -4.20 3.59
C LEU A 254 -6.60 -5.22 2.61
N GLY A 255 -6.83 -6.45 3.10
CA GLY A 255 -7.27 -7.58 2.26
C GLY A 255 -6.14 -8.09 1.38
N TRP A 256 -5.32 -9.00 1.92
CA TRP A 256 -4.08 -9.44 1.28
C TRP A 256 -3.83 -10.93 1.45
N MET A 257 -3.05 -11.53 0.56
CA MET A 257 -2.71 -12.96 0.55
C MET A 257 -1.21 -13.16 0.61
N MET A 258 -0.77 -14.16 1.36
CA MET A 258 0.62 -14.59 1.47
C MET A 258 0.76 -16.11 1.47
N ARG A 259 1.98 -16.60 1.18
CA ARG A 259 2.33 -18.03 1.23
C ARG A 259 2.87 -18.47 2.59
N HIS A 260 2.80 -19.77 2.84
CA HIS A 260 3.37 -20.45 4.00
C HIS A 260 4.87 -20.19 4.18
N GLU A 261 5.64 -20.20 3.10
CA GLU A 261 7.10 -20.02 3.12
C GLU A 261 7.48 -18.64 3.67
N LEU A 262 6.70 -17.61 3.33
CA LEU A 262 6.89 -16.28 3.90
C LEU A 262 6.59 -16.27 5.40
N TRP A 263 5.57 -17.01 5.88
CA TRP A 263 5.30 -17.09 7.32
C TRP A 263 6.43 -17.77 8.08
N LEU A 264 7.04 -18.82 7.53
CA LEU A 264 8.22 -19.46 8.13
C LEU A 264 9.42 -18.50 8.25
N GLU A 265 9.58 -17.58 7.30
CA GLU A 265 10.63 -16.55 7.32
C GLU A 265 10.36 -15.46 8.37
N ILE A 266 9.15 -14.88 8.34
CA ILE A 266 8.84 -13.64 9.09
C ILE A 266 8.22 -13.90 10.47
N GLY A 267 7.49 -15.01 10.63
CA GLY A 267 6.79 -15.38 11.87
C GLY A 267 7.70 -15.52 13.11
N PRO A 268 8.93 -16.05 13.02
CA PRO A 268 9.89 -16.07 14.14
C PRO A 268 10.38 -14.68 14.58
N HIS A 269 10.35 -13.71 13.66
CA HIS A 269 10.85 -12.34 13.88
C HIS A 269 9.72 -11.32 14.05
N TRP A 270 8.48 -11.79 14.18
CA TRP A 270 7.29 -10.95 14.17
C TRP A 270 7.31 -9.88 15.27
N PRO A 271 7.01 -8.61 14.95
CA PRO A 271 7.28 -7.48 15.83
C PRO A 271 6.29 -7.41 17.00
N LYS A 272 6.72 -6.74 18.07
CA LYS A 272 5.87 -6.54 19.25
C LYS A 272 4.68 -5.62 19.01
N GLN A 273 4.75 -4.72 18.02
CA GLN A 273 3.69 -3.76 17.65
C GLN A 273 3.83 -3.32 16.18
N SER A 274 2.82 -2.66 15.62
CA SER A 274 2.85 -1.99 14.29
C SER A 274 3.36 -2.90 13.17
N TRP A 275 2.78 -4.09 13.07
CA TRP A 275 3.21 -5.15 12.17
C TRP A 275 3.23 -4.74 10.68
N ASP A 276 2.29 -3.91 10.27
CA ASP A 276 2.15 -3.41 8.90
C ASP A 276 3.27 -2.42 8.54
N HIS A 277 3.67 -1.56 9.49
CA HIS A 277 4.85 -0.71 9.36
C HIS A 277 6.14 -1.54 9.32
N TRP A 278 6.24 -2.58 10.15
CA TRP A 278 7.38 -3.49 10.15
C TRP A 278 7.52 -4.29 8.84
N MET A 279 6.40 -4.66 8.21
CA MET A 279 6.41 -5.27 6.87
C MET A 279 6.90 -4.28 5.81
N ARG A 280 6.61 -2.98 5.94
CA ARG A 280 7.10 -1.94 5.02
C ARG A 280 8.60 -1.62 5.16
N LEU A 281 9.30 -2.19 6.14
CA LEU A 281 10.75 -1.98 6.30
C LEU A 281 11.52 -2.70 5.18
N ASN A 282 12.55 -2.05 4.65
CA ASN A 282 13.43 -2.64 3.63
C ASN A 282 14.08 -3.96 4.11
N THR A 283 14.36 -4.08 5.41
CA THR A 283 14.90 -5.29 6.04
C THR A 283 13.94 -6.48 6.04
N THR A 284 12.63 -6.21 5.99
CA THR A 284 11.55 -7.23 6.02
C THR A 284 11.08 -7.55 4.60
N ALA A 285 10.76 -6.52 3.82
CA ALA A 285 10.36 -6.66 2.41
C ALA A 285 11.48 -7.25 1.56
N LYS A 286 12.76 -6.90 1.82
CA LYS A 286 13.94 -7.37 1.08
C LYS A 286 13.85 -7.13 -0.44
N GLY A 287 13.31 -5.97 -0.82
CA GLY A 287 13.06 -5.60 -2.22
C GLY A 287 11.80 -6.24 -2.84
N ARG A 288 11.15 -7.18 -2.16
CA ARG A 288 9.98 -7.88 -2.70
C ARG A 288 8.75 -6.98 -2.77
N GLU A 289 7.92 -7.23 -3.77
CA GLU A 289 6.75 -6.43 -4.11
C GLU A 289 5.43 -7.18 -3.95
N CYS A 290 4.33 -6.43 -3.90
CA CYS A 290 3.00 -7.01 -3.98
C CYS A 290 2.32 -6.67 -5.30
N VAL A 291 1.49 -7.58 -5.80
CA VAL A 291 0.52 -7.29 -6.86
C VAL A 291 -0.75 -6.71 -6.23
N TYR A 292 -1.34 -5.69 -6.85
CA TYR A 292 -2.57 -5.05 -6.40
C TYR A 292 -3.40 -4.56 -7.59
N PRO A 293 -4.75 -4.45 -7.48
CA PRO A 293 -5.59 -4.06 -8.61
C PRO A 293 -5.53 -2.55 -8.88
N GLU A 294 -5.90 -2.11 -10.07
CA GLU A 294 -6.15 -0.68 -10.32
C GLU A 294 -7.40 -0.19 -9.55
N VAL A 295 -8.49 -0.97 -9.54
CA VAL A 295 -9.74 -0.72 -8.78
C VAL A 295 -9.81 -1.64 -7.55
N ASN A 296 -10.03 -1.09 -6.35
CA ASN A 296 -10.01 -1.88 -5.11
C ASN A 296 -11.06 -2.99 -5.08
N ARG A 297 -10.69 -4.15 -4.52
CA ARG A 297 -11.62 -5.27 -4.27
C ARG A 297 -12.16 -5.32 -2.84
N ASN A 298 -11.74 -4.39 -2.00
CA ASN A 298 -12.42 -4.11 -0.73
C ASN A 298 -12.72 -2.62 -0.56
N TYR A 299 -13.66 -2.32 0.34
CA TYR A 299 -13.98 -0.96 0.77
C TYR A 299 -14.03 -0.90 2.30
N ASN A 300 -13.11 -0.13 2.90
CA ASN A 300 -13.06 0.05 4.35
C ASN A 300 -14.22 0.94 4.84
N ILE A 301 -14.98 0.44 5.82
CA ILE A 301 -16.12 1.11 6.46
C ILE A 301 -15.79 1.61 7.88
N GLY A 302 -14.57 1.39 8.36
CA GLY A 302 -14.08 1.70 9.70
C GLY A 302 -13.80 3.18 9.94
N GLU A 303 -14.83 4.03 9.96
CA GLU A 303 -14.72 5.46 10.30
C GLU A 303 -14.04 5.74 11.66
N LYS A 304 -13.98 4.75 12.55
CA LYS A 304 -13.32 4.79 13.86
C LYS A 304 -12.53 3.49 14.07
N GLY A 305 -11.24 3.60 14.38
CA GLY A 305 -10.35 2.47 14.64
C GLY A 305 -9.10 2.91 15.41
N VAL A 306 -8.16 1.98 15.66
CA VAL A 306 -6.93 2.26 16.44
C VAL A 306 -6.09 3.39 15.82
N ASN A 307 -5.97 3.38 14.47
CA ASN A 307 -5.21 4.36 13.70
C ASN A 307 -6.09 5.41 12.97
N MET A 308 -7.42 5.27 13.00
CA MET A 308 -8.28 6.03 12.09
C MET A 308 -8.67 7.40 12.65
N ASN A 309 -8.20 8.46 12.01
CA ASN A 309 -8.76 9.80 12.15
C ASN A 309 -9.88 10.00 11.11
N SER A 310 -11.08 10.36 11.57
CA SER A 310 -12.25 10.59 10.72
C SER A 310 -12.05 11.64 9.61
N GLN A 311 -11.10 12.57 9.79
CA GLN A 311 -10.71 13.52 8.73
C GLN A 311 -9.91 12.85 7.61
N VAL A 312 -8.98 11.94 7.96
CA VAL A 312 -8.18 11.17 6.97
C VAL A 312 -9.08 10.18 6.23
N PHE A 313 -9.99 9.51 6.95
CA PHE A 313 -11.01 8.63 6.35
C PHE A 313 -11.85 9.38 5.30
N LYS A 314 -12.38 10.56 5.64
CA LYS A 314 -13.19 11.40 4.73
C LYS A 314 -12.39 12.05 3.61
N GLN A 315 -11.08 12.26 3.79
CA GLN A 315 -10.23 12.85 2.77
C GLN A 315 -9.82 11.83 1.70
N TYR A 316 -9.46 10.62 2.08
CA TYR A 316 -8.89 9.62 1.16
C TYR A 316 -9.80 8.41 0.95
N LEU A 317 -10.24 7.73 2.03
CA LEU A 317 -10.89 6.41 1.92
C LEU A 317 -12.28 6.47 1.26
N THR A 318 -13.08 7.49 1.55
CA THR A 318 -14.41 7.69 0.91
C THR A 318 -14.34 7.95 -0.60
N GLN A 319 -13.17 8.40 -1.10
CA GLN A 319 -12.94 8.72 -2.51
C GLN A 319 -12.36 7.55 -3.30
N MET A 320 -12.03 6.43 -2.64
CA MET A 320 -11.51 5.24 -3.30
C MET A 320 -12.58 4.57 -4.17
N SER A 321 -12.16 4.17 -5.36
CA SER A 321 -12.91 3.24 -6.22
C SER A 321 -13.08 1.90 -5.51
N PHE A 322 -14.14 1.18 -5.85
CA PHE A 322 -14.48 -0.11 -5.29
C PHE A 322 -15.21 -0.88 -6.38
N ASN A 323 -14.73 -2.08 -6.70
CA ASN A 323 -15.30 -2.86 -7.79
C ASN A 323 -16.68 -3.41 -7.41
N GLN A 324 -17.65 -3.29 -8.33
CA GLN A 324 -18.99 -3.84 -8.20
C GLN A 324 -19.30 -4.90 -9.27
N GLU A 325 -18.32 -5.22 -10.14
CA GLU A 325 -18.48 -6.17 -11.25
C GLU A 325 -17.96 -7.56 -10.87
N LEU A 326 -18.67 -8.62 -11.28
CA LEU A 326 -18.21 -10.00 -11.10
C LEU A 326 -17.28 -10.40 -12.25
N ILE A 327 -15.97 -10.26 -12.02
CA ILE A 327 -14.90 -10.73 -12.92
C ILE A 327 -14.46 -12.13 -12.47
N MET A 328 -14.48 -13.10 -13.37
CA MET A 328 -14.06 -14.50 -13.11
C MET A 328 -12.83 -14.94 -13.92
N ASP A 329 -12.49 -14.19 -14.96
CA ASP A 329 -11.35 -14.42 -15.85
C ASP A 329 -10.63 -13.08 -16.02
N TYR A 330 -9.32 -13.07 -15.74
CA TYR A 330 -8.46 -11.89 -15.83
C TYR A 330 -7.55 -11.93 -17.06
N GLY A 331 -7.65 -12.97 -17.90
CA GLY A 331 -6.77 -13.17 -19.04
C GLY A 331 -5.34 -13.53 -18.62
N ASP A 332 -4.37 -13.09 -19.42
CA ASP A 332 -2.96 -13.34 -19.17
C ASP A 332 -2.40 -12.34 -18.14
N LEU A 333 -1.82 -12.87 -17.06
CA LEU A 333 -1.20 -12.11 -15.97
C LEU A 333 0.33 -12.08 -16.05
N SER A 334 0.95 -12.66 -17.09
CA SER A 334 2.40 -12.69 -17.30
C SER A 334 3.06 -11.29 -17.28
N TYR A 335 2.32 -10.24 -17.64
CA TYR A 335 2.78 -8.85 -17.57
C TYR A 335 3.09 -8.34 -16.15
N LEU A 336 2.75 -9.09 -15.10
CA LEU A 336 3.00 -8.78 -13.69
C LEU A 336 4.26 -9.46 -13.13
N LEU A 337 4.89 -10.33 -13.90
CA LEU A 337 6.23 -10.84 -13.60
C LEU A 337 7.24 -9.68 -13.69
N GLU A 338 8.25 -9.68 -12.84
CA GLU A 338 9.15 -8.53 -12.64
C GLU A 338 9.79 -8.01 -13.94
N ALA A 339 10.39 -8.90 -14.73
CA ALA A 339 11.10 -8.53 -15.95
C ALA A 339 10.17 -7.94 -17.03
N GLU A 340 9.00 -8.56 -17.23
CA GLU A 340 7.97 -8.12 -18.16
C GLU A 340 7.39 -6.75 -17.74
N TYR A 341 7.16 -6.55 -16.44
CA TYR A 341 6.64 -5.31 -15.89
C TYR A 341 7.65 -4.16 -16.01
N GLU A 342 8.92 -4.41 -15.67
CA GLU A 342 10.02 -3.45 -15.83
C GLU A 342 10.22 -3.08 -17.31
N GLN A 343 10.25 -4.07 -18.21
CA GLN A 343 10.41 -3.82 -19.65
C GLN A 343 9.31 -2.90 -20.19
N GLN A 344 8.05 -3.14 -19.81
CA GLN A 344 6.93 -2.29 -20.21
C GLN A 344 7.04 -0.88 -19.63
N LEU A 345 7.44 -0.75 -18.36
CA LEU A 345 7.55 0.55 -17.69
C LEU A 345 8.73 1.38 -18.22
N VAL A 346 9.86 0.76 -18.55
CA VAL A 346 11.01 1.40 -19.20
C VAL A 346 10.62 1.91 -20.58
N ALA A 347 9.98 1.08 -21.42
CA ALA A 347 9.49 1.51 -22.74
C ALA A 347 8.51 2.69 -22.62
N LEU A 348 7.53 2.58 -21.72
CA LEU A 348 6.55 3.63 -21.43
C LEU A 348 7.20 4.94 -20.94
N SER A 349 8.34 4.84 -20.22
CA SER A 349 9.09 6.00 -19.73
C SER A 349 9.96 6.65 -20.81
N GLN A 350 10.42 5.90 -21.81
CA GLN A 350 11.21 6.41 -22.94
C GLN A 350 10.37 7.23 -23.92
N ASP A 351 9.12 6.82 -24.16
CA ASP A 351 8.17 7.51 -25.05
C ASP A 351 7.45 8.71 -24.38
N ALA A 352 7.76 9.03 -23.12
CA ALA A 352 7.01 9.99 -22.32
C ALA A 352 7.44 11.46 -22.51
N GLU A 353 6.48 12.37 -22.58
CA GLU A 353 6.76 13.82 -22.54
C GLU A 353 7.18 14.26 -21.12
N LEU A 354 8.39 14.80 -20.99
CA LEU A 354 8.91 15.29 -19.71
C LEU A 354 8.14 16.52 -19.22
N MET A 355 7.68 16.48 -17.97
CA MET A 355 6.85 17.53 -17.36
C MET A 355 7.50 18.15 -16.11
N SER A 356 7.33 19.46 -15.95
CA SER A 356 7.74 20.20 -14.75
C SER A 356 6.73 20.05 -13.60
N LEU A 357 7.23 19.96 -12.37
CA LEU A 357 6.43 19.98 -11.16
C LEU A 357 6.14 21.41 -10.66
N PRO A 358 5.05 21.65 -9.90
CA PRO A 358 4.03 20.66 -9.51
C PRO A 358 2.92 20.51 -10.55
N ILE A 359 2.70 19.29 -11.03
CA ILE A 359 1.68 18.95 -12.05
C ILE A 359 0.30 18.66 -11.43
N GLY A 360 -0.76 18.75 -12.23
CA GLY A 360 -2.11 18.34 -11.87
C GLY A 360 -2.91 17.86 -13.08
N THR A 361 -4.05 17.20 -12.86
CA THR A 361 -4.81 16.46 -13.88
C THR A 361 -5.36 17.29 -15.07
N ARG A 362 -5.33 18.62 -14.99
CA ARG A 362 -5.76 19.52 -16.08
C ARG A 362 -4.71 19.76 -17.15
N SER A 363 -3.45 19.41 -16.90
CA SER A 363 -2.31 19.64 -17.81
C SER A 363 -2.03 18.48 -18.76
N LEU A 364 -2.83 17.42 -18.71
CA LEU A 364 -2.60 16.15 -19.42
C LEU A 364 -3.57 16.03 -20.60
N SER A 365 -3.05 15.62 -21.76
CA SER A 365 -3.82 15.40 -22.99
C SER A 365 -4.03 13.91 -23.24
N GLN A 366 -5.25 13.52 -23.64
CA GLN A 366 -5.61 12.15 -23.98
C GLN A 366 -4.66 11.54 -25.02
N GLY A 367 -4.34 10.26 -24.86
CA GLY A 367 -3.46 9.52 -25.78
C GLY A 367 -1.97 9.80 -25.61
N LYS A 368 -1.57 10.62 -24.62
CA LYS A 368 -0.17 10.89 -24.31
C LYS A 368 0.31 10.22 -23.02
N VAL A 369 1.61 9.96 -22.98
CA VAL A 369 2.34 9.53 -21.79
C VAL A 369 3.20 10.69 -21.31
N TYR A 370 3.26 10.92 -20.01
CA TYR A 370 4.00 12.01 -19.38
C TYR A 370 4.89 11.48 -18.26
N LEU A 371 6.13 11.96 -18.20
CA LEU A 371 7.06 11.66 -17.11
C LEU A 371 7.28 12.92 -16.27
N ALA A 372 6.88 12.86 -15.01
CA ALA A 372 7.05 13.93 -14.04
C ALA A 372 8.05 13.48 -12.98
N LEU A 373 9.27 14.00 -13.09
CA LEU A 373 10.39 13.71 -12.21
C LEU A 373 10.22 14.44 -10.87
N TYR A 374 10.36 13.73 -9.76
CA TYR A 374 10.24 14.28 -8.42
C TYR A 374 11.45 13.99 -7.53
N THR A 375 11.58 14.80 -6.49
CA THR A 375 12.34 14.50 -5.28
C THR A 375 11.38 14.49 -4.08
N ALA A 376 11.74 13.80 -2.99
CA ALA A 376 10.94 13.73 -1.76
C ALA A 376 10.44 15.10 -1.25
N GLU A 377 11.23 16.18 -1.39
CA GLU A 377 10.88 17.55 -0.99
C GLU A 377 9.83 18.19 -1.90
N SER A 378 9.83 17.82 -3.19
CA SER A 378 8.91 18.35 -4.21
C SER A 378 7.57 17.60 -4.26
N TYR A 379 7.59 16.30 -3.96
CA TYR A 379 6.46 15.38 -4.11
C TYR A 379 5.18 15.84 -3.37
N PRO A 380 5.19 16.32 -2.11
CA PRO A 380 3.98 16.69 -1.39
C PRO A 380 3.15 17.80 -2.06
N ARG A 381 3.78 18.67 -2.85
CA ARG A 381 3.07 19.72 -3.61
C ARG A 381 2.32 19.15 -4.81
N THR A 382 2.91 18.17 -5.48
CA THR A 382 2.32 17.43 -6.60
C THR A 382 1.22 16.49 -6.11
N ALA A 383 1.49 15.73 -5.05
CA ALA A 383 0.53 14.84 -4.42
C ALA A 383 -0.78 15.57 -4.08
N ARG A 384 -0.69 16.76 -3.44
CA ARG A 384 -1.84 17.61 -3.13
C ARG A 384 -2.63 18.07 -4.37
N LYS A 385 -1.97 18.31 -5.50
CA LYS A 385 -2.64 18.68 -6.76
C LYS A 385 -3.33 17.50 -7.45
N LEU A 386 -2.84 16.29 -7.22
CA LEU A 386 -3.40 15.04 -7.76
C LEU A 386 -4.41 14.37 -6.82
N GLY A 387 -4.46 14.77 -5.55
CA GLY A 387 -5.33 14.19 -4.52
C GLY A 387 -4.78 12.95 -3.82
N ILE A 388 -3.60 12.48 -4.22
CA ILE A 388 -2.93 11.27 -3.69
C ILE A 388 -2.21 11.52 -2.35
N TRP A 389 -1.73 10.44 -1.72
CA TRP A 389 -1.00 10.51 -0.45
C TRP A 389 0.23 11.44 -0.52
N PRO A 390 0.55 12.18 0.55
CA PRO A 390 1.67 13.13 0.58
C PRO A 390 3.06 12.48 0.58
N PHE A 391 3.13 11.15 0.62
CA PHE A 391 4.33 10.33 0.44
C PHE A 391 4.06 9.28 -0.65
N PRO A 392 5.07 8.83 -1.41
CA PRO A 392 4.90 7.80 -2.43
C PRO A 392 4.31 6.51 -1.86
N ARG A 393 3.30 5.96 -2.54
CA ARG A 393 2.66 4.66 -2.31
C ARG A 393 2.19 4.10 -3.65
N GLY A 394 1.96 2.79 -3.76
CA GLY A 394 1.58 2.17 -5.04
C GLY A 394 2.60 2.50 -6.13
N HIS A 395 3.89 2.34 -5.81
CA HIS A 395 5.00 2.55 -6.73
C HIS A 395 5.73 1.24 -6.95
N HIS A 396 6.17 0.99 -8.17
CA HIS A 396 7.15 -0.03 -8.47
C HIS A 396 8.50 0.66 -8.66
N HIS A 397 9.52 0.27 -7.90
CA HIS A 397 10.88 0.83 -7.97
C HIS A 397 10.90 2.37 -8.07
N PHE A 398 10.16 3.03 -7.18
CA PHE A 398 9.98 4.49 -7.07
C PHE A 398 9.28 5.19 -8.26
N VAL A 399 8.54 4.43 -9.09
CA VAL A 399 7.65 4.96 -10.14
C VAL A 399 6.19 4.63 -9.85
N THR A 400 5.32 5.64 -9.82
CA THR A 400 3.86 5.48 -9.74
C THR A 400 3.22 5.77 -11.10
N LYS A 401 2.37 4.86 -11.58
CA LYS A 401 1.51 5.02 -12.77
C LYS A 401 0.15 5.59 -12.36
N LEU A 402 -0.32 6.63 -13.06
CA LEU A 402 -1.62 7.27 -12.84
C LEU A 402 -2.33 7.52 -14.19
N PRO A 403 -3.38 6.76 -14.55
CA PRO A 403 -4.19 7.02 -15.72
C PRO A 403 -5.12 8.22 -15.47
N VAL A 404 -5.09 9.23 -16.34
CA VAL A 404 -5.84 10.49 -16.17
C VAL A 404 -6.43 10.92 -17.51
N LYS A 405 -7.76 10.82 -17.68
CA LYS A 405 -8.49 11.28 -18.87
C LYS A 405 -7.93 10.71 -20.18
N GLY A 406 -7.64 9.41 -20.18
CA GLY A 406 -7.01 8.66 -21.26
C GLY A 406 -5.56 9.07 -21.55
N ALA A 407 -4.91 9.83 -20.67
CA ALA A 407 -3.46 10.01 -20.63
C ALA A 407 -2.83 9.11 -19.56
N MET A 408 -1.53 8.87 -19.63
CA MET A 408 -0.77 8.17 -18.57
C MET A 408 0.25 9.13 -17.96
N LEU A 409 0.20 9.33 -16.64
CA LEU A 409 1.18 10.10 -15.89
C LEU A 409 2.07 9.14 -15.08
N LEU A 410 3.38 9.22 -15.30
CA LEU A 410 4.41 8.57 -14.50
C LEU A 410 4.99 9.58 -13.53
N LEU A 411 4.98 9.28 -12.23
CA LEU A 411 5.72 10.01 -11.21
C LEU A 411 6.94 9.17 -10.82
N ALA A 412 8.16 9.68 -11.04
CA ALA A 412 9.39 8.93 -10.74
C ALA A 412 10.36 9.71 -9.84
N ASP A 413 10.89 9.07 -8.79
CA ASP A 413 11.90 9.69 -7.93
C ASP A 413 13.27 9.75 -8.63
N GLN A 414 13.84 10.94 -8.75
CA GLN A 414 15.11 11.14 -9.46
C GLN A 414 16.34 10.57 -8.75
N ARG A 415 16.30 10.34 -7.43
CA ARG A 415 17.44 9.81 -6.67
C ARG A 415 17.47 8.30 -6.65
N PHE A 416 16.30 7.68 -6.54
CA PHE A 416 16.18 6.27 -6.17
C PHE A 416 15.56 5.37 -7.25
N CYS A 417 14.89 5.91 -8.27
CA CYS A 417 14.35 5.08 -9.35
C CYS A 417 15.48 4.50 -10.22
N PRO A 418 15.66 3.16 -10.28
CA PRO A 418 16.67 2.52 -11.12
C PRO A 418 16.25 2.46 -12.60
N LEU A 419 14.97 2.66 -12.90
CA LEU A 419 14.38 2.55 -14.23
C LEU A 419 14.42 3.86 -15.04
N LEU A 420 14.89 4.95 -14.42
CA LEU A 420 15.07 6.23 -15.12
C LEU A 420 16.28 6.18 -16.06
N PRO A 421 16.19 6.76 -17.27
CA PRO A 421 17.37 7.03 -18.10
C PRO A 421 18.39 7.87 -17.33
N GLU A 422 19.69 7.55 -17.46
CA GLU A 422 20.77 8.14 -16.64
C GLU A 422 20.77 9.68 -16.60
N GLN A 423 20.37 10.32 -17.70
CA GLN A 423 20.24 11.77 -17.85
C GLN A 423 19.15 12.42 -16.97
N HIS A 424 18.22 11.63 -16.43
CA HIS A 424 17.12 12.05 -15.57
C HIS A 424 17.36 11.69 -14.09
N SER A 425 18.23 10.72 -13.84
CA SER A 425 18.68 10.33 -12.50
C SER A 425 19.65 11.37 -11.91
N MET A 426 19.37 11.82 -10.69
CA MET A 426 20.31 12.60 -9.89
C MET A 426 21.30 11.66 -9.20
N LYS A 427 22.60 11.93 -9.35
CA LYS A 427 23.67 11.19 -8.66
C LYS A 427 24.27 12.05 -7.54
N PRO A 428 24.77 11.45 -6.45
CA PRO A 428 25.53 12.18 -5.43
C PRO A 428 26.76 12.85 -6.02
N ARG A 429 27.23 13.93 -5.39
CA ARG A 429 28.50 14.58 -5.77
C ARG A 429 29.66 13.59 -5.66
N LYS A 430 30.58 13.64 -6.64
CA LYS A 430 31.84 12.89 -6.57
C LYS A 430 32.60 13.29 -5.30
N GLY A 431 32.99 12.30 -4.48
CA GLY A 431 33.66 12.53 -3.21
C GLY A 431 32.72 12.73 -2.00
N LEU A 432 31.42 12.47 -2.13
CA LEU A 432 30.54 12.31 -0.98
C LEU A 432 31.09 11.22 -0.04
N ARG A 433 31.15 11.51 1.26
CA ARG A 433 31.55 10.58 2.32
C ARG A 433 30.54 10.68 3.47
N ALA A 434 30.07 9.54 3.95
CA ALA A 434 29.35 9.45 5.22
C ALA A 434 30.33 9.15 6.36
N PHE A 435 30.04 9.68 7.54
CA PHE A 435 30.65 9.31 8.81
C PHE A 435 29.76 9.81 9.96
N PRO A 436 29.75 9.15 11.12
CA PRO A 436 28.95 9.58 12.26
C PRO A 436 29.54 10.84 12.90
N ALA A 437 28.66 11.80 13.24
CA ALA A 437 29.01 12.91 14.13
C ALA A 437 29.04 12.44 15.60
N ALA A 438 29.77 13.15 16.46
CA ALA A 438 29.71 12.88 17.90
C ALA A 438 28.33 13.22 18.48
N GLN A 439 27.98 12.63 19.63
CA GLN A 439 26.71 12.93 20.30
C GLN A 439 26.64 14.43 20.66
N HIS A 440 25.53 15.08 20.30
CA HIS A 440 25.30 16.54 20.41
C HIS A 440 26.17 17.43 19.49
N GLU A 441 26.96 16.86 18.58
CA GLU A 441 27.67 17.61 17.55
C GLU A 441 26.73 17.91 16.36
N SER A 442 26.77 19.15 15.85
CA SER A 442 26.04 19.50 14.62
C SER A 442 26.74 18.92 13.38
N CYS A 443 25.97 18.49 12.37
CA CYS A 443 26.53 17.99 11.10
C CYS A 443 27.54 18.95 10.45
N TYR A 444 27.28 20.26 10.53
CA TYR A 444 28.21 21.29 10.05
C TYR A 444 29.54 21.34 10.83
N ALA A 445 29.53 21.04 12.13
CA ALA A 445 30.76 20.94 12.93
C ALA A 445 31.53 19.66 12.57
N ALA A 446 30.85 18.52 12.51
CA ALA A 446 31.44 17.23 12.13
C ALA A 446 32.12 17.29 10.75
N CYS A 447 31.47 17.93 9.76
CA CYS A 447 32.07 18.14 8.43
C CYS A 447 33.31 19.05 8.48
N ARG A 448 33.24 20.20 9.18
CA ARG A 448 34.42 21.09 9.32
C ARG A 448 35.59 20.40 10.03
N ASN A 449 35.31 19.54 11.02
CA ASN A 449 36.31 18.77 11.74
C ASN A 449 37.00 17.70 10.87
N GLN A 450 36.42 17.34 9.71
CA GLN A 450 37.01 16.48 8.69
C GLN A 450 37.51 17.27 7.46
N GLU A 451 37.60 18.60 7.55
CA GLU A 451 37.95 19.51 6.43
C GLU A 451 36.99 19.41 5.23
N MET A 452 35.71 19.06 5.48
CA MET A 452 34.65 18.88 4.48
C MET A 452 33.55 19.93 4.56
N GLU A 453 32.87 20.18 3.44
CA GLU A 453 31.63 20.97 3.36
C GLU A 453 30.41 20.07 3.64
N CYS A 454 29.53 20.48 4.55
CA CYS A 454 28.25 19.82 4.79
C CYS A 454 27.19 20.31 3.80
N ASN A 455 26.63 19.41 2.98
CA ASN A 455 25.53 19.72 2.08
C ASN A 455 24.29 18.85 2.39
N SER A 456 23.23 19.47 2.90
CA SER A 456 21.98 18.79 3.27
C SER A 456 21.22 18.18 2.09
N HIS A 457 21.51 18.55 0.84
CA HIS A 457 20.92 17.87 -0.32
C HIS A 457 21.53 16.49 -0.57
N GLU A 458 22.80 16.27 -0.20
CA GLU A 458 23.46 14.96 -0.34
C GLU A 458 23.00 13.96 0.73
N PHE A 459 22.43 14.45 1.84
CA PHE A 459 21.98 13.64 2.97
C PHE A 459 20.90 12.62 2.57
N TRP A 460 20.15 12.89 1.51
CA TRP A 460 19.23 11.93 0.90
C TRP A 460 19.92 10.69 0.34
N PHE A 461 21.09 10.82 -0.29
CA PHE A 461 21.80 9.67 -0.88
C PHE A 461 22.40 8.72 0.17
N ILE A 462 22.54 9.19 1.41
CA ILE A 462 22.97 8.39 2.57
C ILE A 462 21.82 8.03 3.52
N ASN A 463 20.59 8.45 3.20
CA ASN A 463 19.37 8.10 3.95
C ASN A 463 18.88 6.71 3.55
N SER A 464 19.73 5.70 3.77
CA SER A 464 19.42 4.31 3.47
C SER A 464 19.79 3.43 4.66
N CYS A 465 19.03 2.35 4.84
CA CYS A 465 19.32 1.37 5.89
C CYS A 465 20.68 0.69 5.70
N GLU A 466 21.13 0.52 4.44
CA GLU A 466 22.45 -0.02 4.14
C GLU A 466 23.55 0.90 4.68
N GLU A 467 23.44 2.22 4.48
CA GLU A 467 24.47 3.16 4.92
C GLU A 467 24.43 3.41 6.42
N LEU A 468 23.24 3.65 6.98
CA LEU A 468 23.08 4.01 8.38
C LEU A 468 23.43 2.86 9.33
N SER A 469 23.12 1.61 8.95
CA SER A 469 23.47 0.43 9.77
C SER A 469 24.98 0.16 9.88
N LYS A 470 25.82 0.72 9.00
CA LYS A 470 27.29 0.68 9.11
C LYS A 470 27.81 1.49 10.31
N HIS A 471 27.01 2.41 10.83
CA HIS A 471 27.41 3.37 11.87
C HIS A 471 26.53 3.30 13.13
N PHE A 472 25.27 2.91 12.99
CA PHE A 472 24.29 2.86 14.07
C PHE A 472 23.67 1.46 14.13
N PRO A 473 23.78 0.73 15.26
CA PRO A 473 23.07 -0.53 15.41
C PRO A 473 21.57 -0.27 15.62
N CYS A 474 20.70 -0.92 14.84
CA CYS A 474 19.27 -1.01 15.16
C CYS A 474 18.86 -2.46 15.41
N GLU A 475 18.40 -2.73 16.63
CA GLU A 475 17.90 -4.04 17.07
C GLU A 475 16.47 -4.33 16.58
N GLN A 476 15.75 -3.35 16.02
CA GLN A 476 14.33 -3.45 15.63
C GLN A 476 14.08 -3.43 14.11
N GLY A 477 15.14 -3.39 13.29
CA GLY A 477 15.06 -3.23 11.83
C GLY A 477 14.96 -1.75 11.44
N CYS A 478 15.19 -1.42 10.16
CA CYS A 478 15.34 -0.03 9.73
C CYS A 478 14.28 0.41 8.71
N ALA A 479 13.78 1.63 8.93
CA ALA A 479 12.94 2.39 8.00
C ALA A 479 13.74 3.55 7.38
N VAL A 480 13.43 3.93 6.14
CA VAL A 480 13.83 5.22 5.58
C VAL A 480 12.72 6.23 5.88
N GLU A 481 12.95 7.12 6.84
CA GLU A 481 11.99 8.17 7.19
C GLU A 481 12.17 9.42 6.31
N LEU A 482 11.06 10.14 6.10
CA LEU A 482 10.98 11.35 5.27
C LEU A 482 10.65 12.56 6.15
N GLY A 483 11.53 13.56 6.20
CA GLY A 483 11.32 14.74 7.04
C GLY A 483 12.47 15.74 7.03
N ASN A 484 12.50 16.61 8.04
CA ASN A 484 13.57 17.60 8.23
C ASN A 484 14.85 16.97 8.81
N ASP A 485 14.73 15.84 9.49
CA ASP A 485 15.79 15.18 10.25
C ASP A 485 16.53 14.09 9.43
N VAL A 486 16.53 14.21 8.10
CA VAL A 486 17.19 13.29 7.17
C VAL A 486 18.73 13.50 7.20
N PRO A 487 19.56 12.44 7.20
CA PRO A 487 19.17 11.04 7.22
C PRO A 487 18.72 10.62 8.62
N ASN A 488 17.64 9.85 8.68
CA ASN A 488 17.04 9.42 9.93
C ASN A 488 17.05 7.89 10.04
N TYR A 489 17.31 7.40 11.24
CA TYR A 489 17.45 5.98 11.56
C TYR A 489 16.60 5.69 12.80
N VAL A 490 15.66 4.74 12.67
CA VAL A 490 14.67 4.37 13.70
C VAL A 490 14.94 2.94 14.16
#